data_AF-A0A662C0V5-F1
#
_entry.id   AF-A0A662C0V5-F1
#
_cell.length_a   1.000
_cell.length_b   1.000
_cell.length_c   1.000
_cell.angle_alpha   90.00
_cell.angle_beta   90.00
_cell.angle_gamma   90.00
#
_symmetry.space_group_name_H-M   'P 1'
#
loop_
_entity.id
_entity.type
_entity.pdbx_description
1 polymer ?
#
loop_
_entity_poly.entity_id
_entity_poly.type
_entity_poly.pdbx_seq_one_letter_code
_entity_poly.pdbx_strand_id
1 'polypeptide(L)'
;MNKIMAFRNDKARLITFLSVLLIFSSCSTQPKTQTEEFSFIVASDWRDKATEKYNSNDKYFLGALNTIKKIGKGSFMLSPGDIEPASASASLIAEVLGDNYTWYPVVGNHELEDPETMVFLRELNKNGNSLPNIV
;
A
#
# COMPACT_ATOMS: atom_id res chain seq x y z
N MET A 1 21.16 59.11 -43.71
CA MET A 1 21.66 58.19 -42.67
C MET A 1 20.62 58.13 -41.56
N ASN A 2 19.88 57.01 -41.36
CA ASN A 2 19.15 56.68 -40.11
C ASN A 2 18.26 55.41 -40.17
N LYS A 3 17.98 54.81 -41.33
CA LYS A 3 17.14 53.60 -41.40
C LYS A 3 17.84 52.28 -41.04
N ILE A 4 19.17 52.23 -41.07
CA ILE A 4 19.94 50.99 -40.84
C ILE A 4 20.13 50.66 -39.35
N MET A 5 20.05 51.66 -38.46
CA MET A 5 20.21 51.46 -37.01
C MET A 5 18.98 50.88 -36.31
N ALA A 6 17.76 51.19 -36.76
CA ALA A 6 16.53 50.72 -36.13
C ALA A 6 16.32 49.20 -36.31
N PHE A 7 16.62 48.66 -37.50
CA PHE A 7 16.41 47.25 -37.83
C PHE A 7 17.32 46.29 -37.05
N ARG A 8 18.46 46.78 -36.54
CA ARG A 8 19.42 45.99 -35.77
C ARG A 8 18.97 45.78 -34.32
N ASN A 9 18.16 46.71 -33.79
CA ASN A 9 17.73 46.71 -32.39
C ASN A 9 16.55 45.75 -32.16
N ASP A 10 15.66 45.59 -33.15
CA ASP A 10 14.52 44.66 -33.06
C ASP A 10 14.95 43.19 -33.14
N LYS A 11 15.94 42.88 -33.98
CA LYS A 11 16.53 41.53 -34.03
C LYS A 11 17.26 41.17 -32.75
N ALA A 12 17.98 42.12 -32.15
CA ALA A 12 18.65 41.93 -30.87
C ALA A 12 17.64 41.69 -29.73
N ARG A 13 16.54 42.44 -29.70
CA ARG A 13 15.45 42.24 -28.73
C ARG A 13 14.74 40.89 -28.91
N LEU A 14 14.49 40.47 -30.15
CA LEU A 14 13.87 39.18 -30.45
C LEU A 14 14.79 38.01 -30.05
N ILE A 15 16.10 38.12 -30.32
CA ILE A 15 17.09 37.13 -29.89
C ILE A 15 17.15 37.06 -28.37
N THR A 16 17.23 38.19 -27.67
CA THR A 16 17.24 38.21 -26.20
C THR A 16 15.95 37.61 -25.60
N PHE A 17 14.80 37.85 -26.22
CA PHE A 17 13.51 37.29 -25.77
C PHE A 17 13.45 35.77 -25.98
N LEU A 18 13.95 35.26 -27.11
CA LEU A 18 14.05 33.81 -27.38
C LEU A 18 15.02 33.13 -26.39
N SER A 19 16.15 33.76 -26.09
CA SER A 19 17.13 33.24 -25.14
C SER A 19 16.55 33.09 -23.73
N VAL A 20 15.76 34.05 -23.28
CA VAL A 20 15.08 34.00 -21.98
C VAL A 20 14.04 32.88 -21.94
N LEU A 21 13.27 32.67 -23.01
CA LEU A 21 12.28 31.58 -23.11
C LEU A 21 12.92 30.17 -23.04
N LEU A 22 14.11 30.02 -23.63
CA LEU A 22 14.88 28.76 -23.62
C LEU A 22 15.46 28.44 -22.23
N ILE A 23 15.80 29.47 -21.44
CA ILE A 23 16.29 29.30 -20.06
C ILE A 23 15.16 28.83 -19.13
N PHE A 24 13.92 29.29 -19.34
CA PHE A 24 12.76 28.83 -18.55
C PHE A 24 12.27 27.42 -18.90
N SER A 25 12.65 26.86 -20.07
CA SER A 25 12.28 25.50 -20.47
C SER A 25 13.22 24.42 -19.92
N SER A 26 14.33 24.81 -19.27
CA SER A 26 15.30 23.88 -18.68
C SER A 26 15.01 23.58 -17.21
N CYS A 27 13.74 23.55 -16.81
CA CYS A 27 13.36 22.92 -15.55
C CYS A 27 13.51 21.41 -15.74
N SER A 28 14.74 20.92 -15.52
CA SER A 28 15.06 19.49 -15.48
C SER A 28 14.26 18.86 -14.34
N THR A 29 13.12 18.27 -14.64
CA THR A 29 12.53 17.23 -13.80
C THR A 29 13.58 16.12 -13.72
N GLN A 30 14.41 16.14 -12.69
CA GLN A 30 15.24 14.98 -12.40
C GLN A 30 14.28 13.79 -12.27
N PRO A 31 14.51 12.66 -12.97
CA PRO A 31 13.82 11.45 -12.60
C PRO A 31 14.17 11.23 -11.13
N LYS A 32 13.19 11.43 -10.24
CA LYS A 32 13.29 10.88 -8.89
C LYS A 32 13.58 9.41 -9.15
N THR A 33 14.79 8.96 -8.82
CA THR A 33 15.05 7.54 -8.61
C THR A 33 14.04 7.13 -7.56
N GLN A 34 12.89 6.62 -8.00
CA GLN A 34 11.93 5.98 -7.12
C GLN A 34 12.65 4.71 -6.69
N THR A 35 13.44 4.79 -5.62
CA THR A 35 13.62 3.62 -4.77
C THR A 35 12.20 3.18 -4.44
N GLU A 36 11.76 2.05 -4.99
CA GLU A 36 10.49 1.46 -4.60
C GLU A 36 10.53 1.26 -3.09
N GLU A 37 9.77 2.06 -2.36
CA GLU A 37 9.67 1.95 -0.91
C GLU A 37 8.90 0.66 -0.61
N PHE A 38 9.63 -0.37 -0.23
CA PHE A 38 9.02 -1.62 0.22
C PHE A 38 8.41 -1.43 1.61
N SER A 39 7.12 -1.72 1.72
CA SER A 39 6.37 -1.70 2.98
C SER A 39 5.45 -2.91 3.08
N PHE A 40 5.16 -3.31 4.31
CA PHE A 40 4.22 -4.36 4.66
C PHE A 40 3.62 -4.07 6.04
N ILE A 41 2.53 -4.75 6.35
CA ILE A 41 1.80 -4.58 7.61
C ILE A 41 2.13 -5.72 8.57
N VAL A 42 2.28 -5.41 9.84
CA VAL A 42 2.25 -6.39 10.93
C VAL A 42 1.09 -6.06 11.86
N ALA A 43 0.22 -7.03 12.10
CA ALA A 43 -0.93 -6.89 12.99
C ALA A 43 -1.21 -8.24 13.66
N SER A 44 -1.61 -8.23 14.93
CA SER A 44 -1.71 -9.43 15.77
C SER A 44 -2.81 -9.28 16.82
N ASP A 45 -3.13 -10.37 17.52
CA ASP A 45 -3.86 -10.37 18.81
C ASP A 45 -5.25 -9.71 18.76
N TRP A 46 -5.92 -9.75 17.61
CA TRP A 46 -7.28 -9.21 17.51
C TRP A 46 -8.36 -10.24 17.83
N ARG A 47 -8.05 -11.54 17.85
CA ARG A 47 -8.97 -12.59 18.31
C ARG A 47 -10.34 -12.49 17.61
N ASP A 48 -11.41 -12.63 18.39
CA ASP A 48 -12.80 -12.52 17.95
C ASP A 48 -13.18 -11.14 17.34
N LYS A 49 -12.30 -10.13 17.38
CA LYS A 49 -12.57 -8.77 16.88
C LYS A 49 -12.56 -8.62 15.36
N ALA A 50 -12.37 -9.72 14.61
CA ALA A 50 -12.64 -9.78 13.18
C ALA A 50 -14.10 -10.18 12.84
N THR A 51 -14.87 -10.65 13.82
CA THR A 51 -16.23 -11.14 13.60
C THR A 51 -17.23 -10.00 13.38
N GLU A 52 -18.34 -10.29 12.69
CA GLU A 52 -19.41 -9.32 12.36
C GLU A 52 -19.89 -8.51 13.57
N LYS A 53 -19.93 -9.14 14.75
CA LYS A 53 -20.26 -8.49 16.04
C LYS A 53 -19.45 -7.22 16.30
N TYR A 54 -18.20 -7.15 15.84
CA TYR A 54 -17.28 -6.04 16.09
C TYR A 54 -17.14 -5.07 14.90
N ASN A 55 -17.83 -5.32 13.77
CA ASN A 55 -17.67 -4.58 12.52
C ASN A 55 -18.55 -3.31 12.41
N SER A 56 -19.18 -2.86 13.50
CA SER A 56 -20.21 -1.81 13.46
C SER A 56 -19.72 -0.37 13.64
N ASN A 57 -18.48 -0.13 14.07
CA ASN A 57 -18.08 1.20 14.58
C ASN A 57 -16.63 1.60 14.29
N ASP A 58 -15.97 1.08 13.25
CA ASP A 58 -14.56 1.39 12.94
C ASP A 58 -13.61 1.21 14.14
N LYS A 59 -13.90 0.23 15.00
CA LYS A 59 -13.07 -0.13 16.17
C LYS A 59 -12.36 -1.45 15.92
N TYR A 60 -11.42 -1.75 16.81
CA TYR A 60 -10.69 -3.02 16.82
C TYR A 60 -10.03 -3.32 15.45
N PHE A 61 -10.16 -4.55 14.95
CA PHE A 61 -9.49 -4.95 13.72
C PHE A 61 -10.01 -4.19 12.50
N LEU A 62 -11.33 -3.96 12.39
CA LEU A 62 -11.90 -3.13 11.31
C LEU A 62 -11.31 -1.71 11.31
N GLY A 63 -11.18 -1.10 12.49
CA GLY A 63 -10.55 0.22 12.62
C GLY A 63 -9.09 0.25 12.16
N ALA A 64 -8.34 -0.81 12.48
CA ALA A 64 -6.96 -0.98 12.01
C ALA A 64 -6.92 -1.12 10.48
N LEU A 65 -7.74 -2.00 9.89
CA LEU A 65 -7.82 -2.21 8.44
C LEU A 65 -8.24 -0.94 7.69
N ASN A 66 -9.22 -0.19 8.21
CA ASN A 66 -9.64 1.09 7.62
C ASN A 66 -8.55 2.15 7.69
N THR A 67 -7.71 2.12 8.73
CA THR A 67 -6.54 3.00 8.81
C THR A 67 -5.47 2.57 7.81
N ILE A 68 -5.16 1.28 7.74
CA ILE A 68 -4.22 0.68 6.76
C ILE A 68 -4.63 1.05 5.32
N LYS A 69 -5.93 0.93 4.99
CA LYS A 69 -6.48 1.31 3.68
C LYS A 69 -6.23 2.79 3.35
N LYS A 70 -6.31 3.68 4.35
CA LYS A 70 -6.10 5.13 4.18
C LYS A 70 -4.63 5.50 4.02
N ILE A 71 -3.74 4.87 4.79
CA ILE A 71 -2.30 5.22 4.80
C ILE A 71 -1.50 4.50 3.71
N GLY A 72 -1.99 3.33 3.27
CA GLY A 72 -1.29 2.44 2.34
C GLY A 72 -1.17 1.03 2.92
N LYS A 73 -1.67 0.04 2.19
CA LYS A 73 -1.67 -1.36 2.61
C LYS A 73 -0.33 -2.07 2.44
N GLY A 74 0.66 -1.45 1.79
CA GLY A 74 1.92 -2.11 1.47
C GLY A 74 1.73 -3.35 0.58
N SER A 75 2.73 -4.23 0.57
CA SER A 75 2.77 -5.41 -0.31
C SER A 75 1.95 -6.59 0.24
N PHE A 76 1.96 -6.78 1.55
CA PHE A 76 1.26 -7.87 2.25
C PHE A 76 1.08 -7.54 3.74
N MET A 77 0.29 -8.36 4.43
CA MET A 77 0.18 -8.36 5.90
C MET A 77 0.76 -9.65 6.48
N LEU A 78 1.50 -9.56 7.58
CA LEU A 78 1.96 -10.66 8.41
C LEU A 78 1.25 -10.59 9.77
N SER A 79 0.78 -11.74 10.26
CA SER A 79 0.04 -11.79 11.53
C SER A 79 0.56 -12.88 12.47
N PRO A 80 1.30 -12.51 13.54
CA PRO A 80 1.98 -13.43 14.44
C PRO A 80 1.05 -14.01 15.52
N GLY A 81 -0.06 -14.66 15.12
CA GLY A 81 -0.95 -15.40 16.02
C GLY A 81 -2.10 -14.61 16.62
N ASP A 82 -2.97 -15.34 17.31
CA ASP A 82 -4.14 -14.83 18.04
C ASP A 82 -5.10 -14.04 17.15
N ILE A 83 -5.43 -14.67 16.02
CA ILE A 83 -6.24 -14.21 14.89
C ILE A 83 -7.55 -14.99 14.75
N GLU A 84 -7.88 -15.88 15.69
CA GLU A 84 -9.05 -16.74 15.59
C GLU A 84 -10.36 -15.97 15.84
N PRO A 85 -11.42 -16.20 15.05
CA PRO A 85 -11.52 -17.18 13.98
C PRO A 85 -10.83 -16.70 12.68
N ALA A 86 -9.88 -17.49 12.16
CA ALA A 86 -9.06 -17.08 11.02
C ALA A 86 -9.86 -16.87 9.72
N SER A 87 -11.00 -17.54 9.57
CA SER A 87 -11.91 -17.36 8.44
C SER A 87 -12.58 -15.97 8.43
N ALA A 88 -12.95 -15.45 9.60
CA ALA A 88 -13.48 -14.10 9.74
C ALA A 88 -12.39 -13.06 9.47
N SER A 89 -11.18 -13.31 9.99
CA SER A 89 -9.99 -12.50 9.73
C SER A 89 -9.69 -12.40 8.23
N ALA A 90 -9.64 -13.52 7.52
CA ALA A 90 -9.42 -13.58 6.07
C ALA A 90 -10.49 -12.79 5.31
N SER A 91 -11.77 -13.02 5.65
CA SER A 91 -12.91 -12.37 5.00
C SER A 91 -12.85 -10.85 5.17
N LEU A 92 -12.56 -10.37 6.39
CA LEU A 92 -12.51 -8.94 6.66
C LEU A 92 -11.30 -8.26 6.00
N ILE A 93 -10.15 -8.93 5.97
CA ILE A 93 -8.97 -8.46 5.22
C ILE A 93 -9.30 -8.32 3.74
N ALA A 94 -9.92 -9.34 3.14
CA ALA A 94 -10.33 -9.32 1.73
C ALA A 94 -11.33 -8.20 1.45
N GLU A 95 -12.35 -8.03 2.30
CA GLU A 95 -13.34 -6.96 2.18
C GLU A 95 -12.71 -5.55 2.20
N VAL A 96 -11.79 -5.31 3.13
CA VAL A 96 -11.26 -3.95 3.34
C VAL A 96 -10.08 -3.64 2.41
N LEU A 97 -9.12 -4.57 2.29
CA LEU A 97 -7.86 -4.39 1.58
C LEU A 97 -7.86 -4.99 0.16
N GLY A 98 -8.87 -5.79 -0.17
CA GLY A 98 -9.11 -6.40 -1.49
C GLY A 98 -8.80 -7.90 -1.52
N ASP A 99 -9.59 -8.66 -2.28
CA ASP A 99 -9.55 -10.13 -2.34
C ASP A 99 -8.18 -10.73 -2.73
N ASN A 100 -7.37 -9.98 -3.49
CA ASN A 100 -6.03 -10.40 -3.92
C ASN A 100 -4.91 -9.89 -3.00
N TYR A 101 -5.24 -9.28 -1.86
CA TYR A 101 -4.25 -8.79 -0.92
C TYR A 101 -3.61 -9.95 -0.16
N THR A 102 -2.28 -10.04 -0.21
CA THR A 102 -1.55 -11.16 0.38
C THR A 102 -1.51 -11.06 1.90
N TRP A 103 -1.87 -12.15 2.60
CA TRP A 103 -1.89 -12.23 4.05
C TRP A 103 -1.22 -13.51 4.55
N TYR A 104 -0.18 -13.36 5.37
CA TYR A 104 0.57 -14.44 6.01
C TYR A 104 0.13 -14.60 7.47
N PRO A 105 -0.82 -15.49 7.79
CA PRO A 105 -1.13 -15.84 9.17
C PRO A 105 -0.09 -16.79 9.76
N VAL A 106 0.17 -16.65 11.06
CA VAL A 106 0.95 -17.60 11.87
C VAL A 106 0.09 -18.05 13.04
N VAL A 107 0.31 -19.28 13.51
CA VAL A 107 -0.39 -19.88 14.65
C VAL A 107 0.18 -19.33 15.98
N GLY A 108 -0.67 -18.70 16.77
CA GLY A 108 -0.45 -18.36 18.18
C GLY A 108 -1.02 -19.43 19.11
N ASN A 109 -1.04 -19.15 20.42
CA ASN A 109 -1.49 -20.15 21.38
C ASN A 109 -3.02 -20.31 21.38
N HIS A 110 -3.77 -19.30 20.98
CA HIS A 110 -5.23 -19.37 21.00
C HIS A 110 -5.85 -20.01 19.76
N GLU A 111 -5.15 -20.04 18.63
CA GLU A 111 -5.54 -20.87 17.48
C GLU A 111 -5.68 -22.35 17.86
N LEU A 112 -4.92 -22.83 18.85
CA LEU A 112 -4.97 -24.22 19.31
C LEU A 112 -6.24 -24.53 20.13
N GLU A 113 -6.92 -23.49 20.63
CA GLU A 113 -8.17 -23.60 21.38
C GLU A 113 -9.40 -23.66 20.46
N ASP A 114 -9.22 -23.27 19.19
CA ASP A 114 -10.25 -23.28 18.14
C ASP A 114 -9.87 -24.23 16.99
N PRO A 115 -10.36 -25.50 17.01
CA PRO A 115 -10.09 -26.47 15.96
C PRO A 115 -10.48 -26.02 14.55
N GLU A 116 -11.53 -25.19 14.41
CA GLU A 116 -11.99 -24.71 13.09
C GLU A 116 -10.97 -23.77 12.47
N THR A 117 -10.34 -22.92 13.28
CA THR A 117 -9.24 -22.07 12.82
C THR A 117 -8.04 -22.89 12.34
N MET A 118 -7.66 -23.95 13.04
CA MET A 118 -6.57 -24.82 12.59
C MET A 118 -6.90 -25.58 11.29
N VAL A 119 -8.17 -25.93 11.06
CA VAL A 119 -8.61 -26.50 9.78
C VAL A 119 -8.47 -25.45 8.68
N PHE A 120 -9.00 -24.25 8.89
CA PHE A 120 -8.94 -23.16 7.92
C PHE A 120 -7.50 -22.80 7.54
N LEU A 121 -6.59 -22.63 8.50
CA LEU A 121 -5.21 -22.28 8.22
C LEU A 121 -4.47 -23.34 7.39
N ARG A 122 -4.73 -24.62 7.66
CA ARG A 122 -4.16 -25.74 6.86
C ARG A 122 -4.74 -25.81 5.46
N GLU A 123 -6.00 -25.42 5.27
CA GLU A 123 -6.64 -25.34 3.95
C GLU A 123 -6.15 -24.13 3.15
N LEU A 124 -5.98 -22.98 3.83
CA LEU A 124 -5.49 -21.72 3.26
C LEU A 124 -4.12 -21.89 2.60
N ASN A 125 -3.27 -22.75 3.15
CA ASN A 125 -2.09 -23.23 2.43
C ASN A 125 -1.85 -24.71 2.64
N LYS A 126 -2.58 -25.47 1.83
CA LYS A 126 -2.47 -26.91 1.78
C LYS A 126 -1.01 -27.34 1.57
N ASN A 127 -0.52 -28.19 2.47
CA ASN A 127 0.86 -28.70 2.54
C ASN A 127 1.92 -27.74 3.11
N GLY A 128 1.59 -26.47 3.39
CA GLY A 128 2.49 -25.51 4.04
C GLY A 128 3.83 -25.33 3.32
N ASN A 129 3.86 -25.41 2.00
CA ASN A 129 5.11 -25.42 1.23
C ASN A 129 5.09 -24.50 -0.01
N SER A 130 4.02 -23.72 -0.19
CA SER A 130 3.88 -22.77 -1.30
C SER A 130 3.57 -21.36 -0.81
N LEU A 131 4.12 -20.37 -1.51
CA LEU A 131 3.69 -18.98 -1.38
C LEU A 131 2.51 -18.67 -2.32
N PRO A 132 1.64 -17.72 -1.95
CA PRO A 132 1.56 -17.08 -0.63
C PRO A 132 1.00 -18.01 0.48
N ASN A 133 1.22 -17.65 1.75
CA ASN A 133 0.63 -18.22 2.98
C ASN A 133 1.29 -19.46 3.65
N ILE A 134 2.62 -19.61 3.77
CA ILE A 134 3.22 -20.79 4.45
C ILE A 134 2.94 -20.86 5.96
N VAL A 135 2.31 -21.98 6.38
CA VAL A 135 1.74 -22.29 7.72
C VAL A 135 2.79 -22.77 8.71
#